data_AF-A0A2I0PVB9-F1
#
_entry.id   AF-A0A2I0PVB9-F1
#
_cell.length_a   1.000
_cell.length_b   1.000
_cell.length_c   1.000
_cell.angle_alpha   90.00
_cell.angle_beta   90.00
_cell.angle_gamma   90.00
#
_symmetry.space_group_name_H-M   'P 1'
#
loop_
_entity.id
_entity.type
_entity.pdbx_description
1 polymer ?
#
loop_
_entity_poly.entity_id
_entity_poly.type
_entity_poly.pdbx_seq_one_letter_code
_entity_poly.pdbx_strand_id
1 'polypeptide(L)'
;MAKNSEPLTEKVLVSTDTKQTLMSIREPGERYGDVIGRVLQDRKRHDFIAHLDKIAEEGEFVPLDSDPEYASLKKEMRRESKHRQAGAAVR
;
A
#
# COMPACT_ATOMS: atom_id res chain seq x y z
N MET A 1 23.16 -17.29 -16.19
CA MET A 1 23.03 -16.87 -14.78
C MET A 1 22.22 -17.92 -14.04
N ALA A 2 22.87 -18.73 -13.21
CA ALA A 2 22.19 -19.77 -12.44
C ALA A 2 21.39 -19.11 -11.31
N LYS A 3 20.08 -19.34 -11.28
CA LYS A 3 19.24 -18.98 -10.13
C LYS A 3 19.72 -19.85 -8.97
N ASN A 4 20.33 -19.24 -7.96
CA ASN A 4 20.61 -19.89 -6.67
C ASN A 4 19.27 -20.25 -6.03
N SER A 5 18.75 -21.44 -6.35
CA SER A 5 17.63 -22.05 -5.68
C SER A 5 18.14 -22.76 -4.44
N GLU A 6 18.48 -22.01 -3.39
CA GLU A 6 18.59 -22.62 -2.07
C GLU A 6 17.21 -23.21 -1.71
N PRO A 7 17.13 -24.50 -1.38
CA PRO A 7 15.89 -25.05 -0.88
C PRO A 7 15.65 -24.43 0.50
N LEU A 8 14.69 -23.51 0.59
CA LEU A 8 14.07 -23.13 1.86
C LEU A 8 13.36 -24.37 2.42
N THR A 9 14.11 -25.25 3.09
CA THR A 9 13.62 -26.47 3.72
C THR A 9 13.75 -26.40 5.24
N GLU A 10 13.29 -25.30 5.83
CA GLU A 10 12.83 -25.40 7.22
C GLU A 10 11.52 -26.19 7.22
N LYS A 11 11.52 -27.32 7.93
CA LYS A 11 10.31 -28.13 8.10
C LYS A 11 9.39 -27.43 9.09
N VAL A 12 8.40 -26.73 8.57
CA VAL A 12 7.36 -26.09 9.39
C VAL A 12 6.31 -27.13 9.75
N LEU A 13 6.16 -27.41 11.04
CA LEU A 13 5.07 -28.24 11.56
C LEU A 13 3.79 -27.40 11.65
N VAL A 14 2.68 -27.94 11.17
CA VAL A 14 1.36 -27.30 11.21
C VAL A 14 0.33 -28.27 11.78
N SER A 15 -0.75 -27.74 12.35
CA SER A 15 -1.89 -28.57 12.77
C SER A 15 -2.57 -29.23 11.57
N THR A 16 -3.31 -30.31 11.84
CA THR A 16 -4.10 -31.03 10.82
C THR A 16 -5.09 -30.10 10.11
N ASP A 17 -5.76 -29.22 10.86
CA ASP A 17 -6.74 -28.29 10.30
C ASP A 17 -6.06 -27.27 9.38
N THR A 18 -4.93 -26.68 9.81
CA THR A 18 -4.15 -25.75 8.98
C THR A 18 -3.65 -26.43 7.71
N LYS A 19 -3.23 -27.70 7.79
CA LYS A 19 -2.85 -28.48 6.61
C LYS A 19 -4.02 -28.62 5.63
N GLN A 20 -5.22 -28.95 6.11
CA GLN A 20 -6.40 -29.08 5.26
C GLN A 20 -6.77 -27.76 4.58
N THR A 21 -6.75 -26.66 5.34
CA THR A 21 -6.98 -25.33 4.80
C THR A 21 -5.96 -25.00 3.70
N LEU A 22 -4.66 -25.20 3.96
CA LEU A 22 -3.61 -24.97 2.96
C LEU A 22 -3.79 -25.82 1.71
N MET A 23 -4.23 -27.08 1.85
CA MET A 23 -4.54 -27.95 0.71
C MET A 23 -5.72 -27.44 -0.11
N SER A 24 -6.74 -26.86 0.52
CA SER A 24 -7.95 -26.38 -0.15
C SER A 24 -7.75 -25.09 -0.97
N ILE A 25 -6.81 -24.24 -0.57
CA ILE A 25 -6.55 -22.94 -1.20
C ILE A 25 -5.34 -22.95 -2.16
N ARG A 26 -4.62 -24.07 -2.21
CA ARG A 26 -3.43 -24.26 -3.04
C ARG A 26 -3.83 -24.51 -4.48
N GLU A 27 -3.16 -23.83 -5.40
CA GLU A 27 -3.32 -24.06 -6.84
C GLU A 27 -2.46 -25.23 -7.34
N PRO A 28 -2.86 -25.91 -8.44
CA PRO A 28 -2.06 -26.96 -9.05
C PRO A 28 -0.63 -26.50 -9.38
N GLY A 29 0.37 -27.19 -8.84
CA GLY A 29 1.79 -26.86 -9.06
C GLY A 29 2.37 -25.80 -8.12
N GLU A 30 1.54 -25.12 -7.31
CA GLU A 30 2.00 -24.13 -6.32
C GLU A 30 2.72 -24.82 -5.15
N ARG A 31 3.73 -24.17 -4.53
CA ARG A 31 4.36 -24.70 -3.31
C ARG A 31 3.63 -24.17 -2.08
N TYR A 32 3.56 -24.96 -1.00
CA TYR A 32 2.94 -24.51 0.24
C TYR A 32 3.57 -23.24 0.82
N GLY A 33 4.87 -23.01 0.62
CA GLY A 33 5.53 -21.77 1.03
C GLY A 33 4.96 -20.54 0.30
N ASP A 34 4.63 -20.68 -0.98
CA ASP A 34 4.06 -19.60 -1.80
C ASP A 34 2.62 -19.30 -1.35
N VAL A 35 1.83 -20.35 -1.07
CA VAL A 35 0.47 -20.24 -0.49
C VAL A 35 0.50 -19.48 0.84
N ILE A 36 1.41 -19.85 1.74
CA ILE A 36 1.57 -19.19 3.05
C ILE A 36 1.97 -17.73 2.84
N GLY A 37 2.91 -17.46 1.94
CA GLY A 37 3.34 -16.10 1.59
C GLY A 37 2.17 -15.23 1.13
N ARG A 38 1.33 -15.75 0.24
CA ARG A 38 0.12 -15.08 -0.26
C ARG A 38 -0.87 -14.77 0.87
N VAL A 39 -1.20 -15.75 1.69
CA VAL A 39 -2.13 -15.58 2.82
C VAL A 39 -1.64 -14.51 3.81
N LEU A 40 -0.32 -14.47 4.09
CA LEU A 40 0.27 -13.46 4.95
C LEU A 40 0.23 -12.05 4.33
N GLN A 41 0.43 -11.94 3.02
CA GLN A 41 0.31 -10.67 2.31
C GLN A 41 -1.14 -10.17 2.32
N ASP A 42 -2.10 -11.06 2.08
CA ASP A 42 -3.52 -10.73 2.11
C ASP A 42 -3.95 -10.22 3.49
N ARG A 43 -3.47 -10.85 4.58
CA ARG A 43 -3.70 -10.35 5.93
C ARG A 43 -3.14 -8.94 6.13
N LYS A 44 -1.87 -8.70 5.77
CA LYS A 44 -1.25 -7.37 5.89
C LYS A 44 -2.03 -6.31 5.13
N ARG A 45 -2.55 -6.66 3.95
CA ARG A 45 -3.38 -5.75 3.15
C ARG A 45 -4.68 -5.42 3.86
N HIS A 46 -5.39 -6.42 4.40
CA HIS A 46 -6.61 -6.18 5.17
C HIS A 46 -6.35 -5.33 6.43
N ASP A 47 -5.27 -5.62 7.17
CA ASP A 47 -4.88 -4.85 8.35
C ASP A 47 -4.57 -3.39 7.98
N PHE A 48 -3.92 -3.15 6.84
CA PHE A 48 -3.65 -1.79 6.34
C PHE A 48 -4.92 -1.05 5.93
N ILE A 49 -5.85 -1.73 5.25
CA ILE A 49 -7.16 -1.14 4.90
C ILE A 49 -7.92 -0.75 6.17
N ALA A 50 -8.02 -1.67 7.15
CA ALA A 50 -8.67 -1.39 8.42
C ALA A 50 -8.02 -0.23 9.18
N HIS A 51 -6.70 -0.08 9.08
CA HIS A 51 -5.99 1.07 9.63
C HIS A 51 -6.37 2.39 8.94
N LEU A 52 -6.48 2.40 7.60
CA LEU A 52 -6.93 3.57 6.86
C LEU A 52 -8.38 3.93 7.19
N ASP A 53 -9.27 2.94 7.29
CA ASP A 53 -10.66 3.14 7.67
C ASP A 53 -10.75 3.75 9.07
N LYS A 54 -9.96 3.23 10.02
CA LYS A 54 -9.86 3.80 11.36
C LYS A 54 -9.36 5.25 11.35
N ILE A 55 -8.36 5.58 10.54
CA ILE A 55 -7.91 6.97 10.37
C ILE A 55 -9.03 7.82 9.78
N ALA A 56 -9.78 7.32 8.80
CA ALA A 56 -10.90 8.03 8.20
C ALA A 56 -12.04 8.30 9.19
N GLU A 57 -12.30 7.39 10.13
CA GLU A 57 -13.35 7.52 11.14
C GLU A 57 -12.92 8.36 12.35
N GLU A 58 -11.71 8.14 12.86
CA GLU A 58 -11.22 8.72 14.12
C GLU A 58 -10.26 9.91 13.91
N GLY A 59 -9.83 10.15 12.68
CA GLY A 59 -8.86 11.19 12.38
C GLY A 59 -9.41 12.59 12.58
N GLU A 60 -8.70 13.42 13.34
CA GLU A 60 -8.90 14.86 13.34
C GLU A 60 -8.32 15.45 12.05
N PHE A 61 -9.12 15.41 10.98
CA PHE A 61 -8.73 15.99 9.70
C PHE A 61 -8.81 17.53 9.76
N VAL A 62 -7.64 18.17 9.74
CA VAL A 62 -7.54 19.61 9.53
C VAL A 62 -7.49 19.93 8.03
N PRO A 63 -8.27 20.91 7.55
CA PRO A 63 -8.16 21.37 6.17
C PRO A 63 -6.72 21.82 5.87
N LEU A 64 -6.13 21.38 4.75
CA LEU A 64 -4.80 21.85 4.33
C LEU A 64 -4.74 23.38 4.19
N ASP A 65 -5.85 24.03 3.83
CA ASP A 65 -5.96 25.49 3.75
C ASP A 65 -5.97 26.18 5.12
N SER A 66 -6.14 25.43 6.22
CA SER A 66 -6.00 25.92 7.60
C SER A 66 -4.54 25.97 8.06
N ASP A 67 -3.64 25.29 7.34
CA ASP A 67 -2.20 25.41 7.53
C ASP A 67 -1.70 26.72 6.88
N PRO A 68 -1.11 27.65 7.67
CA PRO A 68 -0.67 28.95 7.16
C PRO A 68 0.51 28.87 6.18
N GLU A 69 1.35 27.84 6.28
CA GLU A 69 2.48 27.59 5.38
C GLU A 69 1.94 27.11 4.02
N TYR A 70 1.02 26.14 4.03
CA TYR A 70 0.40 25.63 2.81
C TYR A 70 -0.46 26.69 2.10
N ALA A 71 -1.20 27.50 2.86
CA ALA A 71 -1.96 28.62 2.32
C ALA A 71 -1.06 29.67 1.62
N SER A 72 0.17 29.82 2.11
CA SER A 72 1.17 30.73 1.53
C SER A 72 1.73 30.19 0.21
N LEU A 73 2.08 28.89 0.17
CA LEU A 73 2.50 28.20 -1.05
C LEU A 73 1.44 28.26 -2.16
N LYS A 74 0.17 28.02 -1.81
CA LYS A 74 -0.96 28.09 -2.76
C LYS A 74 -1.13 29.49 -3.36
N LYS A 75 -0.85 30.55 -2.59
CA LYS A 75 -0.89 31.94 -3.07
C LYS A 75 0.26 32.22 -4.05
N GLU A 76 1.46 31.73 -3.77
CA GLU A 76 2.61 31.88 -4.67
C GLU A 76 2.40 31.15 -5.99
N MET A 77 1.97 29.89 -5.96
CA MET A 77 1.66 29.12 -7.18
C MET A 77 0.59 29.80 -8.05
N ARG A 78 -0.45 30.37 -7.43
CA ARG A 78 -1.49 31.14 -8.15
C ARG A 78 -0.95 32.43 -8.78
N ARG A 79 -0.02 33.12 -8.10
CA ARG A 79 0.62 34.33 -8.64
C ARG A 79 1.51 34.00 -9.84
N GLU A 80 2.31 32.94 -9.72
CA GLU A 80 3.20 32.50 -10.80
C GLU A 80 2.42 32.06 -12.05
N SER A 81 1.33 31.31 -11.85
CA SER A 81 0.44 30.88 -12.93
C SER A 81 -0.21 32.07 -13.67
N LYS A 82 -0.64 33.11 -12.94
CA LYS A 82 -1.18 34.35 -13.52
C LYS A 82 -0.11 35.15 -14.27
N HIS A 83 1.12 35.21 -13.76
CA HIS A 83 2.23 35.86 -14.45
C HIS A 83 2.58 35.17 -15.76
N ARG A 84 2.57 33.83 -15.81
CA ARG A 84 2.80 33.08 -17.04
C ARG A 84 1.68 33.30 -18.07
N GLN A 85 0.42 33.34 -17.64
CA GLN A 85 -0.72 33.62 -18.53
C GLN A 85 -0.70 35.06 -19.07
N ALA A 86 -0.36 36.05 -18.24
CA ALA A 86 -0.23 37.44 -18.67
C ALA A 86 0.92 37.63 -19.67
N GLY A 87 2.07 36.96 -19.47
CA GLY A 87 3.18 36.98 -20.42
C GLY A 87 2.89 36.28 -21.75
N ALA A 88 2.00 35.28 -21.75
CA ALA A 88 1.56 34.59 -22.96
C ALA A 88 0.52 35.39 -23.78
N ALA A 89 -0.26 36.27 -23.12
CA ALA A 89 -1.28 37.09 -23.76
C ALA A 89 -0.77 38.41 -24.37
N VAL A 90 0.51 38.76 -24.15
CA VAL A 90 1.15 40.00 -24.66
C VAL A 90 2.00 39.72 -25.92
N ARG A 91 1.72 38.63 -26.65
CA ARG A 91 2.32 38.33 -27.96
C ARG A 91 1.29 38.41 -29.07
#